data_AF-A0A0W7TKK6-F1
#
_entry.id   AF-A0A0W7TKK6-F1
#
_cell.length_a   1.000
_cell.length_b   1.000
_cell.length_c   1.000
_cell.angle_alpha   90.00
_cell.angle_beta   90.00
_cell.angle_gamma   90.00
#
_symmetry.space_group_name_H-M   'P 1'
#
loop_
_entity.id
_entity.type
_entity.pdbx_description
1 polymer ?
#
loop_
_entity_poly.entity_id
_entity_poly.type
_entity_poly.pdbx_seq_one_letter_code
_entity_poly.pdbx_strand_id
1 'polypeptide(L)'
;MEKASKLDPGSIESKDRERFRRMPSAAPGGSGFDIATLIPLAAADDRSELIRAVHDVYFEFIRRSCAEDRLTFGLASVFAFAVLYSDSETRERMRCRYLIVDEFQDTNGNQLMISMMSLKEPNLCAVGDWKQGIYGFRYVSIENIRKFGERLRKYRKFLDDGKHGRVASI
;
A
#
# COMPACT_ATOMS: atom_id res chain seq x y z
N MET A 1 28.21 -32.63 -1.05
CA MET A 1 26.92 -33.35 -0.97
C MET A 1 26.31 -33.04 0.38
N GLU A 2 25.41 -32.06 0.47
CA GLU A 2 24.40 -32.00 1.53
C GLU A 2 23.26 -31.09 1.04
N LYS A 3 22.03 -31.51 1.34
CA LYS A 3 20.83 -31.22 0.54
C LYS A 3 20.29 -29.80 0.73
N ALA A 4 20.05 -29.10 -0.38
CA ALA A 4 19.15 -27.96 -0.44
C ALA A 4 17.70 -28.43 -0.15
N SER A 5 17.13 -28.03 0.99
CA SER A 5 15.70 -28.18 1.25
C SER A 5 14.94 -27.12 0.45
N LYS A 6 14.24 -27.58 -0.58
CA LYS A 6 13.34 -26.76 -1.39
C LYS A 6 12.26 -26.18 -0.48
N LEU A 7 12.17 -24.85 -0.40
CA LEU A 7 10.99 -24.18 0.12
C LEU A 7 9.83 -24.49 -0.82
N ASP A 8 8.88 -25.26 -0.30
CA ASP A 8 7.64 -25.65 -0.96
C ASP A 8 6.70 -24.41 -1.06
N PRO A 9 6.41 -23.91 -2.28
CA PRO A 9 5.54 -22.75 -2.47
C PRO A 9 4.08 -23.01 -2.04
N GLY A 10 3.69 -24.25 -1.74
CA GLY A 10 2.37 -24.61 -1.23
C GLY A 10 2.18 -24.39 0.28
N SER A 11 3.24 -24.13 1.05
CA SER A 11 3.17 -24.05 2.51
C SER A 11 2.57 -22.74 3.05
N ILE A 12 2.55 -21.68 2.24
CA ILE A 12 1.91 -20.40 2.57
C ILE A 12 0.41 -20.41 2.16
N GLU A 13 -0.02 -21.36 1.32
CA GLU A 13 -1.33 -21.31 0.67
C GLU A 13 -2.48 -22.07 1.36
N SER A 14 -2.30 -22.65 2.54
CA SER A 14 -3.39 -23.41 3.20
C SER A 14 -4.00 -22.68 4.39
N LYS A 15 -3.20 -22.25 5.37
CA LYS A 15 -3.71 -21.61 6.60
C LYS A 15 -4.25 -20.20 6.37
N ASP A 16 -3.61 -19.41 5.51
CA ASP A 16 -4.09 -18.06 5.19
C ASP A 16 -5.28 -18.10 4.21
N ARG A 17 -5.31 -19.04 3.26
CA ARG A 17 -6.50 -19.25 2.40
C ARG A 17 -7.70 -19.77 3.19
N GLU A 18 -7.53 -20.64 4.18
CA GLU A 18 -8.62 -21.03 5.08
C GLU A 18 -9.07 -19.89 5.99
N ARG A 19 -8.16 -19.01 6.43
CA ARG A 19 -8.53 -17.78 7.18
C ARG A 19 -9.36 -16.83 6.33
N PHE A 20 -8.99 -16.64 5.06
CA PHE A 20 -9.73 -15.84 4.09
C PHE A 20 -11.07 -16.48 3.67
N ARG A 21 -11.14 -17.82 3.63
CA ARG A 21 -12.35 -18.57 3.27
C ARG A 21 -13.34 -18.73 4.44
N ARG A 22 -12.86 -18.61 5.68
CA ARG A 22 -13.66 -18.59 6.92
C ARG A 22 -13.93 -17.18 7.44
N MET A 23 -13.70 -16.13 6.66
CA MET A 23 -14.29 -14.84 6.98
C MET A 23 -15.79 -14.95 6.71
N PRO A 24 -16.66 -14.59 7.68
CA PRO A 24 -18.07 -14.57 7.41
C PRO A 24 -18.26 -13.67 6.18
N SER A 25 -18.92 -14.20 5.16
CA SER A 25 -19.55 -13.38 4.14
C SER A 25 -20.57 -12.53 4.87
N ALA A 26 -20.13 -11.40 5.41
CA ALA A 26 -21.01 -10.39 5.93
C ALA A 26 -21.48 -9.52 4.76
N ALA A 27 -22.15 -10.15 3.81
CA ALA A 27 -23.29 -9.52 3.19
C ALA A 27 -24.54 -10.26 3.68
N PRO A 28 -24.96 -10.12 4.95
CA PRO A 28 -26.34 -10.42 5.29
C PRO A 28 -27.17 -9.25 4.77
N GLY A 29 -28.29 -9.57 4.12
CA GLY A 29 -29.21 -8.55 3.66
C GLY A 29 -29.55 -7.54 4.76
N GLY A 30 -29.57 -6.27 4.39
CA GLY A 30 -30.56 -5.32 4.91
C GLY A 30 -30.58 -4.97 6.40
N SER A 31 -29.53 -5.20 7.20
CA SER A 31 -29.43 -4.55 8.52
C SER A 31 -28.36 -3.46 8.46
N GLY A 32 -28.80 -2.20 8.44
CA GLY A 32 -27.93 -1.04 8.43
C GLY A 32 -26.91 -1.09 9.58
N PHE A 33 -25.66 -0.78 9.25
CA PHE A 33 -24.62 -0.53 10.24
C PHE A 33 -25.01 0.74 11.01
N ASP A 34 -25.51 0.60 12.24
CA ASP A 34 -25.97 1.76 13.01
C ASP A 34 -24.77 2.50 13.60
N ILE A 35 -24.60 3.77 13.21
CA ILE A 35 -23.54 4.65 13.74
C ILE A 35 -23.63 4.75 15.27
N ALA A 36 -24.83 4.66 15.85
CA ALA A 36 -25.00 4.69 17.30
C ALA A 36 -24.32 3.51 18.02
N THR A 37 -24.11 2.38 17.33
CA THR A 37 -23.38 1.22 17.87
C THR A 37 -21.86 1.35 17.78
N LEU A 38 -21.33 2.24 16.93
CA LEU A 38 -19.88 2.48 16.81
C LEU A 38 -19.31 3.32 17.95
N ILE A 39 -20.10 4.27 18.48
CA ILE A 39 -19.65 5.18 19.54
C ILE A 39 -19.25 4.43 20.83
N PRO A 40 -20.07 3.48 21.35
CA PRO A 40 -19.68 2.68 22.51
C PRO A 40 -18.45 1.80 22.25
N LEU A 41 -18.32 1.24 21.04
CA LEU A 41 -17.17 0.41 20.66
C LEU A 41 -15.85 1.21 20.60
N ALA A 42 -15.92 2.50 20.26
CA ALA A 42 -14.77 3.40 20.27
C ALA A 42 -14.33 3.79 21.68
N ALA A 43 -15.28 3.88 22.61
CA ALA A 43 -15.05 4.21 24.00
C ALA A 43 -14.52 3.02 24.84
N ALA A 44 -14.65 1.79 24.34
CA ALA A 44 -14.12 0.60 25.00
C ALA A 44 -12.58 0.55 24.99
N ASP A 45 -11.99 -0.02 26.06
CA ASP A 45 -10.55 -0.29 26.12
C ASP A 45 -10.14 -1.34 25.08
N ASP A 46 -10.94 -2.40 24.94
CA ASP A 46 -10.81 -3.36 23.84
C ASP A 46 -11.57 -2.86 22.61
N ARG A 47 -10.81 -2.45 21.59
CA ARG A 47 -11.33 -1.94 20.32
C ARG A 47 -11.38 -3.01 19.23
N SER A 48 -11.22 -4.29 19.55
CA SER A 48 -11.17 -5.37 18.57
C SER A 48 -12.41 -5.41 17.67
N GLU A 49 -13.60 -5.27 18.24
CA GLU A 49 -14.85 -5.25 17.48
C GLU A 49 -15.00 -3.98 16.64
N LEU A 50 -14.54 -2.82 17.13
CA LEU A 50 -14.49 -1.60 16.32
C LEU A 50 -13.57 -1.78 15.11
N ILE A 51 -12.40 -2.37 15.31
CA ILE A 51 -11.43 -2.61 14.24
C ILE A 51 -12.02 -3.55 13.19
N ARG A 52 -12.73 -4.62 13.60
CA ARG A 52 -13.44 -5.51 12.67
C ARG A 52 -14.56 -4.79 11.92
N ALA A 53 -15.36 -3.99 12.62
CA ALA A 53 -16.40 -3.17 12.01
C ALA A 53 -15.85 -2.23 10.92
N VAL A 54 -14.79 -1.47 11.25
CA VAL A 54 -14.12 -0.57 10.31
C VAL A 54 -13.53 -1.33 9.13
N HIS A 55 -12.91 -2.49 9.39
CA HIS A 55 -12.40 -3.38 8.36
C HIS A 55 -13.50 -3.79 7.38
N ASP A 56 -14.64 -4.29 7.88
CA ASP A 56 -15.72 -4.82 7.05
C ASP A 56 -16.38 -3.72 6.20
N VAL A 57 -16.60 -2.53 6.79
CA VAL A 57 -17.09 -1.35 6.06
C VAL A 57 -16.09 -0.94 4.97
N TYR A 58 -14.80 -0.90 5.28
CA TYR A 58 -13.76 -0.53 4.32
C TYR A 58 -13.62 -1.56 3.19
N PHE A 59 -13.72 -2.85 3.51
CA PHE A 59 -13.70 -3.93 2.53
C PHE A 59 -14.88 -3.84 1.57
N GLU A 60 -16.10 -3.65 2.09
CA GLU A 60 -17.29 -3.47 1.28
C GLU A 60 -17.21 -2.20 0.42
N PHE A 61 -16.64 -1.11 0.97
CA PHE A 61 -16.36 0.10 0.21
C PHE A 61 -15.44 -0.16 -0.99
N ILE A 62 -14.33 -0.89 -0.81
CA ILE A 62 -13.44 -1.27 -1.92
C ILE A 62 -14.19 -2.14 -2.92
N ARG A 63 -14.89 -3.19 -2.44
CA ARG A 63 -15.61 -4.14 -3.29
C ARG A 63 -16.64 -3.44 -4.18
N ARG A 64 -17.44 -2.53 -3.62
CA ARG A 64 -18.40 -1.72 -4.38
C ARG A 64 -17.70 -0.76 -5.34
N SER A 65 -16.64 -0.10 -4.88
CA SER A 65 -15.89 0.83 -5.72
C SER A 65 -15.36 0.13 -6.98
N CYS A 66 -14.84 -1.09 -6.85
CA CYS A 66 -14.41 -1.91 -7.98
C CYS A 66 -15.59 -2.37 -8.86
N ALA A 67 -16.70 -2.80 -8.26
CA ALA A 67 -17.86 -3.30 -9.01
C ALA A 67 -18.60 -2.21 -9.81
N GLU A 68 -18.46 -0.95 -9.40
CA GLU A 68 -19.11 0.21 -10.00
C GLU A 68 -18.16 1.12 -10.78
N ASP A 69 -16.92 0.67 -11.05
CA ASP A 69 -15.86 1.43 -11.72
C ASP A 69 -15.60 2.83 -11.09
N ARG A 70 -15.69 2.91 -9.76
CA ARG A 70 -15.46 4.14 -8.99
C ARG A 70 -14.03 4.21 -8.50
N LEU A 71 -13.30 5.22 -8.97
CA LEU A 71 -11.93 5.47 -8.54
C LEU A 71 -11.86 6.71 -7.65
N THR A 72 -11.58 6.52 -6.36
CA THR A 72 -11.24 7.63 -5.46
C THR A 72 -9.74 7.94 -5.52
N PHE A 73 -9.32 9.13 -5.06
CA PHE A 73 -7.90 9.49 -5.01
C PHE A 73 -7.03 8.49 -4.24
N GLY A 74 -7.54 7.96 -3.12
CA GLY A 74 -6.84 6.95 -2.33
C GLY A 74 -6.70 5.63 -3.09
N LEU A 75 -7.78 5.17 -3.73
CA LEU A 75 -7.77 3.93 -4.52
C LEU A 75 -6.89 4.05 -5.75
N ALA A 76 -6.87 5.20 -6.43
CA ALA A 76 -5.99 5.45 -7.57
C ALA A 76 -4.51 5.23 -7.21
N SER A 77 -4.06 5.78 -6.08
CA SER A 77 -2.68 5.60 -5.64
C SER A 77 -2.36 4.16 -5.28
N VAL A 78 -3.27 3.45 -4.59
CA VAL A 78 -3.07 2.05 -4.20
C VAL A 78 -3.08 1.14 -5.42
N PHE A 79 -3.98 1.34 -6.37
CA PHE A 79 -4.04 0.53 -7.60
C PHE A 79 -2.85 0.81 -8.52
N ALA A 80 -2.41 2.07 -8.65
CA ALA A 80 -1.18 2.39 -9.37
C ALA A 80 0.02 1.65 -8.77
N PHE A 81 0.14 1.64 -7.43
CA PHE A 81 1.17 0.85 -6.75
C PHE A 81 1.01 -0.65 -7.06
N ALA A 82 -0.19 -1.21 -6.90
CA ALA A 82 -0.44 -2.64 -7.10
C ALA A 82 -0.11 -3.10 -8.53
N VAL A 83 -0.51 -2.33 -9.54
CA VAL A 83 -0.21 -2.62 -10.95
C VAL A 83 1.29 -2.55 -11.22
N LEU A 84 1.98 -1.48 -10.81
CA LEU A 84 3.43 -1.34 -11.03
C LEU A 84 4.24 -2.38 -10.26
N TYR A 85 3.76 -2.79 -9.09
CA TYR A 85 4.43 -3.79 -8.26
C TYR A 85 4.23 -5.20 -8.83
N SER A 86 3.01 -5.57 -9.23
CA SER A 86 2.69 -6.92 -9.69
C SER A 86 3.00 -7.17 -11.17
N ASP A 87 2.87 -6.17 -12.04
CA ASP A 87 3.10 -6.31 -13.48
C ASP A 87 4.39 -5.62 -13.94
N SER A 88 5.41 -6.46 -14.18
CA SER A 88 6.71 -6.01 -14.67
C SER A 88 6.66 -5.37 -16.06
N GLU A 89 5.74 -5.79 -16.94
CA GLU A 89 5.65 -5.27 -18.30
C GLU A 89 5.10 -3.85 -18.29
N THR A 90 3.97 -3.63 -17.61
CA THR A 90 3.44 -2.28 -17.39
C THR A 90 4.45 -1.40 -16.68
N ARG A 91 5.14 -1.91 -15.66
CA ARG A 91 6.19 -1.13 -14.98
C ARG A 91 7.29 -0.71 -15.95
N GLU A 92 7.83 -1.60 -16.78
CA GLU A 92 8.89 -1.23 -17.74
C GLU A 92 8.41 -0.22 -18.79
N ARG A 93 7.16 -0.37 -19.27
CA ARG A 93 6.55 0.58 -20.21
C ARG A 93 6.37 1.98 -19.62
N MET A 94 6.06 2.08 -18.33
CA MET A 94 5.79 3.35 -17.65
C MET A 94 7.05 4.04 -17.13
N ARG A 95 8.23 3.40 -17.22
CA ARG A 95 9.45 3.97 -16.69
C ARG A 95 9.98 5.15 -17.52
N CYS A 96 10.37 6.19 -16.81
CA CYS A 96 11.03 7.37 -17.33
C CYS A 96 12.51 7.41 -16.92
N ARG A 97 13.32 8.19 -17.64
CA ARG A 97 14.75 8.34 -17.34
C ARG A 97 15.01 9.31 -16.18
N TYR A 98 14.17 10.33 -16.03
CA TYR A 98 14.27 11.38 -15.03
C TYR A 98 12.88 11.62 -14.45
N LEU A 99 12.79 11.74 -13.12
CA LEU A 99 11.56 12.07 -12.43
C LEU A 99 11.82 13.20 -11.45
N ILE A 100 11.00 14.25 -11.51
CA ILE A 100 11.00 15.33 -10.54
C ILE A 100 9.72 15.21 -9.71
N VAL A 101 9.85 15.31 -8.40
CA VAL A 101 8.72 15.37 -7.47
C VAL A 101 8.85 16.64 -6.65
N ASP A 102 7.93 17.58 -6.90
CA ASP A 102 7.78 18.79 -6.11
C ASP A 102 6.97 18.52 -4.84
N GLU A 103 7.03 19.43 -3.87
CA GLU A 103 6.37 19.34 -2.56
C GLU A 103 6.61 17.98 -1.86
N PHE A 104 7.86 17.53 -1.89
CA PHE A 104 8.23 16.18 -1.46
C PHE A 104 7.96 15.91 0.03
N GLN A 105 7.89 16.96 0.86
CA GLN A 105 7.50 16.86 2.26
C GLN A 105 6.07 16.32 2.46
N ASP A 106 5.20 16.46 1.45
CA ASP A 106 3.79 16.05 1.49
C ASP A 106 3.54 14.67 0.87
N THR A 107 4.60 13.90 0.66
CA THR A 107 4.52 12.54 0.10
C THR A 107 4.34 11.47 1.18
N ASN A 108 3.66 10.38 0.82
CA ASN A 108 3.56 9.17 1.63
C ASN A 108 4.48 8.04 1.10
N GLY A 109 4.45 6.88 1.77
CA GLY A 109 5.28 5.73 1.38
C GLY A 109 4.93 5.16 0.00
N ASN A 110 3.65 5.08 -0.35
CA ASN A 110 3.20 4.53 -1.63
C ASN A 110 3.65 5.41 -2.79
N GLN A 111 3.52 6.72 -2.65
CA GLN A 111 3.97 7.69 -3.66
C GLN A 111 5.47 7.59 -3.90
N LEU A 112 6.29 7.48 -2.84
CA LEU A 112 7.73 7.28 -2.99
C LEU A 112 8.06 5.97 -3.71
N MET A 113 7.39 4.87 -3.37
CA MET A 113 7.59 3.58 -4.04
C MET A 113 7.17 3.61 -5.52
N ILE A 114 6.07 4.27 -5.85
CA ILE A 114 5.64 4.51 -7.24
C ILE A 114 6.72 5.27 -7.99
N SER A 115 7.21 6.38 -7.44
CA SER A 115 8.29 7.17 -8.05
C SER A 115 9.54 6.35 -8.32
N MET A 116 9.93 5.47 -7.40
CA MET A 116 11.07 4.57 -7.57
C MET A 116 10.85 3.50 -8.64
N MET A 117 9.64 2.93 -8.74
CA MET A 117 9.31 1.93 -9.75
C MET A 117 9.24 2.52 -11.16
N SER A 118 8.87 3.79 -11.27
CA SER A 118 8.74 4.55 -12.50
C SER A 118 10.06 5.08 -13.06
N LEU A 119 11.21 4.72 -12.49
CA LEU A 119 12.53 5.16 -12.94
C LEU A 119 13.33 4.03 -13.62
N LYS A 120 13.94 4.32 -14.77
CA LYS A 120 14.92 3.43 -15.45
C LYS A 120 16.32 3.53 -14.86
N GLU A 121 16.68 4.74 -14.42
CA GLU A 121 17.96 5.14 -13.85
C GLU A 121 17.69 5.87 -12.52
N PRO A 122 18.66 6.00 -11.61
CA PRO A 122 18.44 6.61 -10.28
C PRO A 122 18.31 8.14 -10.30
N ASN A 123 17.71 8.71 -11.34
CA ASN A 123 17.61 10.14 -11.53
C ASN A 123 16.29 10.70 -10.95
N LEU A 124 16.07 10.46 -9.65
CA LEU A 124 14.99 11.09 -8.88
C LEU A 124 15.46 12.44 -8.33
N CYS A 125 14.82 13.52 -8.74
CA CYS A 125 14.97 14.83 -8.14
C CYS A 125 13.77 15.11 -7.22
N ALA A 126 14.02 15.29 -5.93
CA ALA A 126 13.00 15.63 -4.95
C ALA A 126 13.19 17.10 -4.51
N VAL A 127 12.12 17.89 -4.60
CA VAL A 127 12.10 19.31 -4.22
C VAL A 127 11.06 19.49 -3.11
N GLY A 128 11.39 20.26 -2.07
CA GLY A 128 10.46 20.54 -0.98
C GLY A 128 11.14 21.12 0.26
N ASP A 129 10.33 21.55 1.23
CA ASP A 129 10.79 22.05 2.54
C ASP A 129 10.09 21.29 3.67
N TRP A 130 10.88 20.63 4.53
CA TRP A 130 10.35 19.91 5.68
C TRP A 130 9.64 20.82 6.69
N LYS A 131 10.01 22.10 6.78
CA LYS A 131 9.33 23.06 7.68
C LYS A 131 7.91 23.41 7.21
N GLN A 132 7.59 23.14 5.94
CA GLN A 132 6.29 23.39 5.34
C GLN A 132 5.38 22.15 5.33
N GLY A 133 5.85 21.02 5.86
CA GLY A 133 5.08 19.76 5.94
C GLY A 133 3.95 19.82 6.98
N ILE A 134 2.84 20.45 6.62
CA ILE A 134 1.66 20.62 7.49
C ILE A 134 0.61 19.51 7.32
N TYR A 135 0.74 18.65 6.30
CA TYR A 135 -0.24 17.61 5.98
C TYR A 135 -0.02 16.27 6.70
N GLY A 136 0.67 16.25 7.85
CA GLY A 136 0.96 15.03 8.62
C GLY A 136 -0.28 14.20 8.98
N PHE A 137 -1.44 14.84 9.16
CA PHE A 137 -2.72 14.19 9.43
C PHE A 137 -3.25 13.32 8.27
N ARG A 138 -2.70 13.45 7.05
CA ARG A 138 -3.08 12.70 5.85
C ARG A 138 -2.18 11.50 5.55
N TYR A 139 -1.53 10.95 6.57
CA TYR A 139 -0.58 9.82 6.41
C TYR A 139 0.66 10.19 5.57
N VAL A 140 0.98 11.48 5.51
CA VAL A 140 2.22 12.01 4.94
C VAL A 140 3.39 11.61 5.82
N SER A 141 4.52 11.25 5.19
CA SER A 141 5.75 10.91 5.91
C SER A 141 6.79 12.00 5.69
N ILE A 142 6.88 12.96 6.61
CA ILE A 142 7.94 13.99 6.60
C ILE A 142 9.35 13.40 6.58
N GLU A 143 9.49 12.15 7.06
CA GLU A 143 10.74 11.40 7.00
C GLU A 143 11.18 11.10 5.56
N ASN A 144 10.27 11.12 4.57
CA ASN A 144 10.61 11.02 3.15
C ASN A 144 11.62 12.08 2.76
N ILE A 145 11.41 13.34 3.13
CA ILE A 145 12.35 14.42 2.82
C ILE A 145 13.51 14.47 3.82
N ARG A 146 13.25 14.30 5.13
CA ARG A 146 14.29 14.42 6.17
C ARG A 146 15.34 13.31 6.15
N LYS A 147 14.94 12.09 5.76
CA LYS A 147 15.79 10.89 5.71
C LYS A 147 15.79 10.26 4.32
N PHE A 148 15.79 11.09 3.28
CA PHE A 148 15.64 10.69 1.88
C PHE A 148 16.43 9.43 1.50
N GLY A 149 17.75 9.44 1.70
CA GLY A 149 18.59 8.28 1.35
C GLY A 149 18.26 7.01 2.13
N GLU A 150 17.91 7.11 3.41
CA GLU A 150 17.51 5.94 4.22
C GLU A 150 16.17 5.38 3.76
N ARG A 151 15.19 6.26 3.48
CA ARG A 151 13.87 5.89 2.98
C ARG A 151 13.97 5.20 1.63
N LEU A 152 14.76 5.74 0.70
CA LEU A 152 15.03 5.11 -0.59
C LEU A 152 15.64 3.71 -0.42
N ARG A 153 16.65 3.55 0.44
CA ARG A 153 17.26 2.23 0.69
C ARG A 153 16.27 1.25 1.33
N LYS A 154 15.44 1.71 2.27
CA LYS A 154 14.42 0.88 2.90
C LYS A 154 13.42 0.37 1.88
N TYR A 155 12.86 1.25 1.06
CA TYR A 155 11.88 0.86 0.06
C TYR A 155 12.48 0.10 -1.10
N ARG A 156 13.75 0.35 -1.46
CA ARG A 156 14.51 -0.49 -2.39
C ARG A 156 14.49 -1.94 -1.97
N LYS A 157 14.89 -2.22 -0.73
CA LYS A 157 14.95 -3.59 -0.19
C LYS A 157 13.59 -4.28 -0.21
N PHE A 158 12.52 -3.51 -0.02
CA PHE A 158 11.15 -4.03 -0.11
C PHE A 158 10.73 -4.33 -1.56
N LEU A 159 11.07 -3.44 -2.51
CA LEU A 159 10.71 -3.60 -3.93
C LEU A 159 11.56 -4.67 -4.64
N ASP A 160 12.82 -4.85 -4.24
CA ASP A 160 13.72 -5.88 -4.75
C ASP A 160 13.52 -7.22 -4.01
N ASP A 161 12.27 -7.64 -3.84
CA ASP A 161 11.89 -8.87 -3.11
C ASP A 161 12.26 -10.18 -3.86
N GLY A 162 12.90 -10.07 -5.03
CA GLY A 162 13.29 -11.18 -5.90
C GLY A 162 12.14 -11.85 -6.65
N LYS A 163 10.88 -11.45 -6.40
CA LYS A 163 9.69 -12.02 -7.04
C LYS A 163 9.16 -11.13 -8.15
N HIS A 164 9.24 -9.82 -7.96
CA HIS A 164 8.56 -8.87 -8.83
C HIS A 164 9.50 -8.05 -9.71
N GLY A 165 10.77 -8.44 -9.87
CA GLY A 165 11.75 -7.75 -10.71
C GLY A 165 12.44 -6.55 -10.02
N ARG A 166 13.62 -6.17 -10.51
CA ARG A 166 14.46 -5.14 -9.87
C ARG A 166 14.05 -3.72 -10.25
N VAL A 167 14.12 -2.82 -9.29
CA VAL A 167 14.04 -1.38 -9.51
C VAL A 167 15.44 -0.80 -9.84
N ALA A 168 15.54 0.36 -10.50
CA ALA A 168 16.82 0.94 -10.99
C ALA A 168 17.88 1.21 -9.90
N SER A 169 19.13 0.78 -10.06
CA SER A 169 20.21 0.94 -9.06
C SER A 169 20.46 2.41 -8.71
N ILE A 170 20.58 2.74 -7.41
CA ILE A 170 20.86 4.09 -6.85
C ILE A 170 22.30 4.51 -7.13
#